data_AF-A0A7R9Q862-F1
#
_entry.id   AF-A0A7R9Q862-F1
#
_cell.length_a   1.000
_cell.length_b   1.000
_cell.length_c   1.000
_cell.angle_alpha   90.00
_cell.angle_beta   90.00
_cell.angle_gamma   90.00
#
_symmetry.space_group_name_H-M   'P 1'
#
loop_
_entity.id
_entity.type
_entity.pdbx_description
1 polymer ?
#
loop_
_entity_poly.entity_id
_entity_poly.type
_entity_poly.pdbx_seq_one_letter_code
_entity_poly.pdbx_strand_id
1 'polypeptide(L)'
;MSSNQEVYTNGFSDHNGTNGTNGTNGTNGHHFDTFLFSSESVGEGHPDKMCDQISDAILDAHLAVDPDSKVAAETATKGDLIIILGEISSKAKVDIEAVVRETVKKIGYDDISKGLIR
;
A
#
# COMPACT_ATOMS: atom_id res chain seq x y z
N MET A 1 -4.65 -11.24 7.41
CA MET A 1 -3.93 -12.42 6.90
C MET A 1 -3.14 -11.95 5.69
N SER A 2 -1.80 -11.96 5.78
CA SER A 2 -0.93 -11.72 4.62
C SER A 2 -0.87 -13.00 3.79
N SER A 3 -0.94 -12.88 2.47
CA SER A 3 -0.77 -14.01 1.55
C SER A 3 0.58 -13.89 0.85
N ASN A 4 1.44 -14.90 1.03
CA ASN A 4 2.72 -14.98 0.33
C ASN A 4 2.47 -15.51 -1.09
N GLN A 5 2.95 -14.80 -2.11
CA GLN A 5 2.99 -15.30 -3.48
C GLN A 5 4.45 -15.51 -3.89
N GLU A 6 4.87 -16.77 -4.01
CA GLU A 6 6.15 -17.13 -4.62
C GLU A 6 5.99 -17.09 -6.14
N VAL A 7 6.82 -16.30 -6.83
CA VAL A 7 6.78 -16.19 -8.29
C VAL A 7 8.13 -16.66 -8.85
N TYR A 8 8.11 -17.77 -9.57
CA TYR A 8 9.25 -18.23 -10.36
C TYR A 8 9.25 -17.48 -11.70
N THR A 9 10.29 -16.66 -11.95
CA THR A 9 10.44 -15.92 -13.20
C THR A 9 11.69 -16.41 -13.94
N ASN A 10 11.56 -16.68 -15.24
CA ASN A 10 12.70 -16.95 -16.11
C ASN A 10 13.31 -15.61 -16.52
N GLY A 11 14.36 -15.16 -15.82
CA GLY A 11 15.05 -13.91 -16.13
C GLY A 11 15.86 -14.01 -17.43
N PHE A 12 15.81 -12.97 -18.27
CA PHE A 12 16.78 -12.78 -19.35
C PHE A 12 18.07 -12.23 -18.74
N SER A 13 19.18 -12.96 -18.84
CA SER A 13 20.46 -12.55 -18.27
C SER A 13 21.12 -11.48 -19.15
N ASP A 14 21.07 -10.21 -18.74
CA ASP A 14 21.90 -9.15 -19.33
C ASP A 14 23.35 -9.33 -18.86
N HIS A 15 24.13 -10.12 -19.61
CA HIS A 15 25.58 -10.20 -19.41
C HIS A 15 26.26 -8.95 -19.97
N ASN A 16 26.62 -8.01 -19.09
CA ASN A 16 27.68 -7.05 -19.41
C ASN A 16 28.75 -7.05 -18.32
N GLY A 17 29.85 -7.78 -18.58
CA GLY A 17 31.14 -7.60 -17.91
C GLY A 17 31.88 -8.89 -17.54
N THR A 18 32.81 -9.34 -18.40
CA THR A 18 34.27 -9.48 -18.12
C THR A 18 34.98 -10.53 -19.00
N ASN A 19 36.10 -10.08 -19.59
CA ASN A 19 37.34 -10.76 -20.01
C ASN A 19 37.31 -12.03 -20.87
N GLY A 20 38.02 -11.94 -22.01
CA GLY A 20 38.18 -13.02 -22.98
C GLY A 20 39.04 -14.20 -22.51
N THR A 21 38.93 -15.30 -23.24
CA THR A 21 40.03 -16.13 -23.78
C THR A 21 39.43 -17.24 -24.65
N ASN A 22 40.19 -17.64 -25.67
CA ASN A 22 39.81 -18.57 -26.73
C ASN A 22 39.59 -20.01 -26.22
N GLY A 23 38.65 -20.73 -26.85
CA GLY A 23 38.84 -22.14 -27.17
C GLY A 23 37.73 -23.12 -26.81
N THR A 24 37.19 -23.74 -27.87
CA THR A 24 36.67 -25.12 -27.98
C THR A 24 35.19 -25.42 -27.67
N ASN A 25 34.51 -25.79 -28.77
CA ASN A 25 33.49 -26.84 -28.95
C ASN A 25 32.20 -26.87 -28.11
N GLY A 26 31.09 -26.52 -28.78
CA GLY A 26 29.92 -27.38 -28.82
C GLY A 26 28.82 -27.13 -27.77
N THR A 27 27.62 -26.86 -28.30
CA THR A 27 26.31 -26.69 -27.63
C THR A 27 26.04 -25.30 -27.02
N ASN A 28 25.45 -24.42 -27.84
CA ASN A 28 24.83 -23.17 -27.40
C ASN A 28 23.55 -23.48 -26.59
N GLY A 29 23.69 -23.97 -25.36
CA GLY A 29 22.59 -24.06 -24.40
C GLY A 29 22.46 -22.72 -23.68
N HIS A 30 21.39 -21.97 -23.94
CA HIS A 30 21.04 -20.82 -23.10
C HIS A 30 20.78 -21.32 -21.67
N HIS A 31 21.64 -20.96 -20.72
CA HIS A 31 21.42 -21.26 -19.30
C HIS A 31 20.44 -20.23 -18.74
N PHE A 32 19.18 -20.64 -18.56
CA PHE A 32 18.19 -19.81 -17.89
C PHE A 32 18.35 -19.96 -16.38
N ASP A 33 19.02 -19.01 -15.74
CA ASP A 33 19.11 -18.99 -14.28
C ASP A 33 17.74 -18.60 -13.69
N THR A 34 17.17 -19.51 -12.91
CA THR A 34 15.93 -19.25 -12.15
C THR A 34 16.30 -18.55 -10.85
N PHE A 35 15.67 -17.42 -10.53
CA PHE A 35 15.80 -16.77 -9.22
C PHE A 35 14.46 -16.74 -8.49
N LEU A 36 14.51 -16.83 -7.16
CA LEU A 36 13.33 -16.81 -6.30
C LEU A 36 13.03 -15.37 -5.88
N PHE A 37 11.81 -14.91 -6.13
CA PHE A 37 11.29 -13.63 -5.67
C PHE A 37 9.98 -13.86 -4.92
N SER A 38 9.86 -13.23 -3.75
CA SER A 38 8.64 -13.29 -2.93
C SER A 38 8.15 -11.88 -2.64
N SER A 39 6.84 -11.70 -2.73
CA SER A 39 6.14 -10.46 -2.36
C SER A 39 4.95 -10.79 -1.48
N GLU A 40 4.58 -9.84 -0.62
CA GLU A 40 3.44 -9.96 0.30
C GLU A 40 2.44 -8.83 0.08
N SER A 41 1.19 -9.10 0.45
CA SER A 41 0.11 -8.10 0.45
C SER A 41 -0.83 -8.39 1.61
N VAL A 42 -1.43 -7.32 2.15
CA VAL A 42 -2.39 -7.39 3.25
C VAL A 42 -3.79 -6.99 2.78
N GLY A 43 -4.83 -7.50 3.43
CA GLY A 43 -6.21 -7.12 3.13
C GLY A 43 -6.53 -5.68 3.55
N GLU A 44 -7.64 -5.13 3.06
CA GLU A 44 -8.07 -3.74 3.30
C GLU A 44 -8.32 -3.43 4.79
N GLY A 45 -8.70 -4.43 5.58
CA GLY A 45 -8.84 -4.31 7.03
C GLY A 45 -7.53 -4.41 7.81
N HIS A 46 -6.36 -4.49 7.15
CA HIS A 46 -5.10 -4.37 7.87
C HIS A 46 -5.00 -2.95 8.47
N PRO A 47 -4.63 -2.79 9.76
CA PRO A 47 -4.57 -1.49 10.41
C PRO A 47 -3.81 -0.43 9.61
N ASP A 48 -2.65 -0.81 9.06
CA ASP A 48 -1.85 0.10 8.22
C ASP A 48 -2.63 0.57 6.98
N LYS A 49 -3.20 -0.35 6.19
CA LYS A 49 -4.01 0.00 5.01
C LYS A 49 -5.27 0.78 5.37
N MET A 50 -5.83 0.57 6.56
CA MET A 50 -6.97 1.34 7.02
C MET A 50 -6.56 2.78 7.33
N CYS A 51 -5.41 3.00 7.97
CA CYS A 51 -4.86 4.34 8.15
C CYS A 51 -4.66 5.04 6.81
N ASP A 52 -4.07 4.36 5.82
CA ASP A 52 -3.88 4.90 4.47
C ASP A 52 -5.22 5.33 3.85
N GLN A 53 -6.23 4.45 3.88
CA GLN A 53 -7.56 4.73 3.34
C GLN A 53 -8.26 5.90 4.04
N ILE A 54 -8.09 6.05 5.36
CA ILE A 54 -8.67 7.17 6.11
C ILE A 54 -7.98 8.48 5.74
N SER A 55 -6.64 8.48 5.67
CA SER A 55 -5.86 9.65 5.25
C SER A 55 -6.23 10.10 3.84
N ASP A 56 -6.36 9.16 2.90
CA ASP A 56 -6.79 9.43 1.52
C ASP A 56 -8.23 9.97 1.46
N ALA A 57 -9.16 9.40 2.24
CA ALA A 57 -10.54 9.89 2.29
C ALA A 57 -10.64 11.34 2.80
N ILE A 58 -9.78 11.73 3.76
CA ILE A 58 -9.70 13.11 4.24
C ILE A 58 -9.14 14.04 3.16
N LEU A 59 -8.10 13.61 2.44
CA LEU A 59 -7.56 14.34 1.29
C LEU A 59 -8.63 14.56 0.23
N ASP A 60 -9.33 13.50 -0.17
CA ASP A 60 -10.38 13.52 -1.18
C ASP A 60 -11.53 14.45 -0.79
N ALA A 61 -11.97 14.40 0.48
CA ALA A 61 -13.06 15.24 0.97
C ALA A 61 -12.72 16.74 0.90
N HIS A 62 -11.46 17.11 1.14
CA HIS A 62 -11.01 18.50 1.01
C HIS A 62 -10.87 18.90 -0.45
N LEU A 63 -10.23 18.08 -1.28
CA LEU A 63 -10.03 18.36 -2.71
C LEU A 63 -11.35 18.44 -3.50
N ALA A 64 -12.37 17.68 -3.09
CA ALA A 64 -13.69 17.71 -3.70
C ALA A 64 -14.39 19.08 -3.56
N VAL A 65 -14.07 19.85 -2.51
CA VAL A 65 -14.67 21.15 -2.23
C VAL A 65 -13.73 22.30 -2.59
N ASP A 66 -12.44 22.15 -2.29
CA ASP A 66 -11.39 23.12 -2.57
C ASP A 66 -10.20 22.43 -3.26
N PRO A 67 -10.14 22.48 -4.60
CA PRO A 67 -9.06 21.84 -5.37
C PRO A 67 -7.64 22.34 -5.06
N ASP A 68 -7.51 23.53 -4.45
CA ASP A 68 -6.21 24.11 -4.06
C ASP A 68 -5.80 23.69 -2.62
N SER A 69 -6.55 22.78 -1.99
CA SER A 69 -6.26 22.30 -0.63
C SER A 69 -4.87 21.69 -0.52
N LYS A 70 -4.16 22.06 0.54
CA LYS A 70 -2.92 21.38 0.96
C LYS A 70 -3.22 20.56 2.19
N VAL A 71 -3.15 19.24 2.04
CA VAL A 71 -3.52 18.28 3.09
C VAL A 71 -2.33 17.37 3.34
N ALA A 72 -1.83 17.40 4.57
CA ALA A 72 -0.90 16.42 5.11
C ALA A 72 -1.60 15.76 6.31
N ALA A 73 -2.47 14.77 6.03
CA ALA A 73 -3.26 14.07 7.03
C ALA A 73 -2.63 12.70 7.33
N GLU A 74 -2.25 12.48 8.57
CA GLU A 74 -1.65 11.22 9.05
C GLU A 74 -2.65 10.52 9.96
N THR A 75 -2.81 9.21 9.80
CA THR A 75 -3.74 8.43 10.62
C THR A 75 -2.98 7.36 11.42
N ALA A 76 -3.27 7.28 12.71
CA ALA A 76 -2.81 6.20 13.58
C ALA A 76 -3.99 5.52 14.26
N THR A 77 -3.92 4.20 14.41
CA THR A 77 -5.01 3.42 15.02
C THR A 77 -4.49 2.38 16.01
N LYS A 78 -5.22 2.19 17.11
CA LYS A 78 -4.98 1.13 18.08
C LYS A 78 -6.26 0.82 18.87
N GLY A 79 -6.75 -0.40 18.77
CA GLY A 79 -7.98 -0.80 19.48
C GLY A 79 -9.17 0.01 18.97
N ASP A 80 -9.91 0.65 19.88
CA ASP A 80 -11.06 1.51 19.57
C ASP A 80 -10.70 2.98 19.31
N LEU A 81 -9.40 3.28 19.17
CA LEU A 81 -8.89 4.63 18.99
C LEU A 81 -8.37 4.85 17.57
N ILE A 82 -8.86 5.90 16.92
CA ILE A 82 -8.32 6.47 15.69
C ILE A 82 -7.88 7.91 16.00
N ILE A 83 -6.64 8.22 15.67
CA ILE A 83 -6.06 9.56 15.84
C ILE A 83 -5.73 10.10 14.45
N ILE A 84 -6.24 11.28 14.15
CA ILE A 84 -5.89 12.06 12.95
C ILE A 84 -4.89 13.14 13.37
N LEU A 85 -3.78 13.22 12.64
CA LEU A 85 -2.65 14.11 12.88
C LEU A 85 -2.30 14.88 11.60
N GLY A 86 -1.44 15.87 11.73
CA GLY A 86 -0.88 16.62 10.61
C GLY A 86 -1.52 17.99 10.39
N GLU A 87 -1.42 18.50 9.18
CA GLU A 87 -1.73 19.90 8.85
C GLU A 87 -2.62 19.99 7.61
N ILE A 88 -3.67 20.80 7.69
CA ILE A 88 -4.60 21.06 6.59
C ILE A 88 -4.72 22.55 6.38
N SER A 89 -4.46 23.00 5.16
CA SER A 89 -4.70 24.36 4.69
C SER A 89 -5.70 24.32 3.54
N SER A 90 -6.95 24.68 3.82
CA SER A 90 -8.07 24.59 2.89
C SER A 90 -9.17 25.58 3.26
N LYS A 91 -9.99 25.98 2.28
CA LYS A 91 -11.26 26.71 2.49
C LYS A 91 -12.44 25.76 2.67
N ALA A 92 -12.26 24.47 2.42
CA ALA A 92 -13.30 23.46 2.56
C ALA A 92 -13.74 23.33 4.02
N LYS A 93 -15.04 23.09 4.22
CA LYS A 93 -15.60 22.70 5.52
C LYS A 93 -15.94 21.22 5.45
N VAL A 94 -15.01 20.40 5.93
CA VAL A 94 -15.15 18.93 5.94
C VAL A 94 -15.44 18.47 7.36
N ASP A 95 -16.44 17.62 7.50
CA ASP A 95 -16.67 16.87 8.74
C ASP A 95 -15.75 15.63 8.74
N ILE A 96 -14.56 15.81 9.32
CA ILE A 96 -13.53 14.76 9.35
C ILE A 96 -14.04 13.53 10.12
N GLU A 97 -14.81 13.70 11.19
CA GLU A 97 -15.33 12.57 11.97
C GLU A 97 -16.29 11.73 11.11
N ALA A 98 -17.21 12.36 10.38
CA ALA A 98 -18.11 11.67 9.48
C ALA A 98 -17.34 10.88 8.40
N VAL A 99 -16.33 11.52 7.76
CA VAL A 99 -15.50 10.88 6.74
C VAL A 99 -14.77 9.64 7.29
N VAL A 100 -14.17 9.75 8.48
CA VAL A 100 -13.50 8.62 9.14
C VAL A 100 -14.48 7.49 9.41
N ARG A 101 -15.64 7.78 10.01
CA ARG A 101 -16.66 6.77 10.34
C ARG A 101 -17.20 6.06 9.10
N GLU A 102 -17.46 6.80 8.03
CA GLU A 102 -17.91 6.21 6.77
C GLU A 102 -16.84 5.32 6.13
N THR A 103 -15.58 5.76 6.16
CA THR A 103 -14.45 4.98 5.61
C THR A 103 -14.27 3.67 6.35
N VAL A 104 -14.24 3.72 7.68
CA VAL A 104 -14.10 2.53 8.52
C VAL A 104 -15.28 1.56 8.34
N LYS A 105 -16.49 2.09 8.18
CA LYS A 105 -17.67 1.28 7.86
C LYS A 105 -17.55 0.59 6.50
N LYS A 106 -17.02 1.27 5.47
CA LYS A 106 -16.78 0.70 4.13
C LYS A 106 -15.76 -0.44 4.17
N ILE A 107 -14.74 -0.34 5.00
CA ILE A 107 -13.73 -1.40 5.22
C ILE A 107 -14.35 -2.64 5.89
N GLY A 108 -15.49 -2.47 6.57
CA GLY A 108 -16.27 -3.57 7.17
C GLY A 108 -16.27 -3.62 8.69
N TYR A 109 -15.76 -2.58 9.36
CA TYR A 109 -15.84 -2.40 10.81
C TYR A 109 -17.12 -1.65 11.22
N ASP A 110 -18.26 -2.31 11.06
CA ASP A 110 -19.61 -1.75 11.29
C ASP A 110 -20.30 -2.29 12.57
N ASP A 111 -19.63 -3.16 13.32
CA ASP A 111 -20.11 -3.75 14.57
C ASP A 111 -19.01 -3.67 15.65
N ILE A 112 -19.41 -3.39 16.89
CA ILE A 112 -18.55 -3.34 18.08
C ILE A 112 -17.80 -4.68 18.27
N SER A 113 -18.42 -5.81 17.91
CA SER A 113 -17.79 -7.13 18.00
C SER A 113 -16.55 -7.28 17.12
N LYS A 114 -16.38 -6.40 16.12
CA LYS A 114 -15.23 -6.38 15.21
C LYS A 114 -14.04 -5.59 15.76
N GLY A 115 -14.19 -4.98 16.94
CA GLY A 115 -13.08 -4.54 17.80
C GLY A 115 -12.50 -3.14 17.51
N LEU A 116 -13.17 -2.32 16.69
CA LEU A 116 -12.61 -1.03 16.23
C LEU A 116 -13.49 0.20 16.49
N ILE A 117 -14.82 0.10 16.40
CA ILE A 117 -15.73 1.24 16.65
C ILE A 117 -16.63 0.92 17.84
N ARG A 118 -16.76 1.89 18.75
CA ARG A 118 -17.81 1.95 19.78
C ARG A 118 -18.69 3.18 19.55
#